data_AF-A0A8H5R892-F1
#
_entry.id   AF-A0A8H5R892-F1
#
_cell.length_a   1.000
_cell.length_b   1.000
_cell.length_c   1.000
_cell.angle_alpha   90.00
_cell.angle_beta   90.00
_cell.angle_gamma   90.00
#
_symmetry.space_group_name_H-M   'P 1'
#
loop_
_entity.id
_entity.type
_entity.pdbx_description
1 polymer ?
#
loop_
_entity_poly.entity_id
_entity_poly.type
_entity_poly.pdbx_seq_one_letter_code
_entity_poly.pdbx_strand_id
1 'polypeptide(L)'
;MSYTLYDAAILHTKEALNSLSSILKKAESHANAASFPTAKLAPDMLDLSFQVFFTTDTAQKIVARTTGTEPLTLSRDECTTFEQFHKRIAQVLEVVEKADRELVEKRGAEVVTIGLGPGKSADMKVRDYVQGYGIPNVFFHLTTAYAILRKEGVELGKQDYIGAFMNQYF
;
A
#
# COMPACT_ATOMS: atom_id res chain seq x y z
N MET A 1 -23.69 3.45 -12.41
CA MET A 1 -22.40 3.40 -13.12
C MET A 1 -21.78 2.03 -12.87
N SER A 2 -21.08 1.46 -13.84
CA SER A 2 -20.31 0.23 -13.64
C SER A 2 -19.08 0.51 -12.80
N TYR A 3 -18.70 -0.42 -11.93
CA TYR A 3 -17.44 -0.38 -11.21
C TYR A 3 -16.27 -0.56 -12.18
N THR A 4 -15.35 0.41 -12.22
CA THR A 4 -14.31 0.50 -13.26
C THR A 4 -12.94 0.00 -12.78
N LEU A 5 -11.96 -0.10 -13.68
CA LEU A 5 -10.60 -0.50 -13.28
C LEU A 5 -9.95 0.54 -12.36
N TYR A 6 -10.22 1.82 -12.57
CA TYR A 6 -9.82 2.92 -11.70
C TYR A 6 -10.40 2.77 -10.29
N ASP A 7 -11.67 2.39 -10.18
CA ASP A 7 -12.30 2.15 -8.89
C ASP A 7 -11.66 0.95 -8.18
N ALA A 8 -11.34 -0.10 -8.95
CA ALA A 8 -10.66 -1.30 -8.47
C ALA A 8 -9.19 -1.08 -8.08
N ALA A 9 -8.51 -0.14 -8.72
CA ALA A 9 -7.07 0.09 -8.56
C ALA A 9 -6.79 1.33 -7.71
N ILE A 10 -7.09 2.51 -8.25
CA ILE A 10 -6.62 3.80 -7.73
C ILE A 10 -7.35 4.15 -6.44
N LEU A 11 -8.68 4.04 -6.41
CA LEU A 11 -9.45 4.36 -5.20
C LEU A 11 -9.08 3.47 -4.02
N HIS A 12 -9.00 2.14 -4.24
CA HIS A 12 -8.59 1.22 -3.17
C HIS A 12 -7.16 1.46 -2.68
N THR A 13 -6.24 1.76 -3.60
CA THR A 13 -4.86 2.05 -3.23
C THR A 13 -4.75 3.35 -2.42
N LYS A 14 -5.46 4.40 -2.83
CA LYS A 14 -5.54 5.67 -2.10
C LYS A 14 -6.00 5.46 -0.67
N GLU A 15 -7.12 4.76 -0.50
CA GLU A 15 -7.68 4.56 0.84
C GLU A 15 -6.88 3.60 1.70
N ALA A 16 -6.18 2.63 1.09
CA ALA A 16 -5.22 1.80 1.82
C ALA A 16 -4.05 2.64 2.39
N LEU A 17 -3.54 3.61 1.64
CA LEU A 17 -2.49 4.53 2.12
C LEU A 17 -2.99 5.47 3.22
N ASN A 18 -4.21 6.00 3.08
CA ASN A 18 -4.84 6.84 4.11
C ASN A 18 -5.12 6.05 5.40
N SER A 19 -5.55 4.79 5.27
CA SER A 19 -5.71 3.86 6.38
C SER A 19 -4.38 3.60 7.08
N LEU A 20 -3.32 3.29 6.30
CA LEU A 20 -1.97 3.09 6.83
C LEU A 20 -1.48 4.33 7.59
N SER A 21 -1.66 5.53 7.02
CA SER A 21 -1.27 6.79 7.67
C SER A 21 -1.98 6.98 9.01
N SER A 22 -3.29 6.74 9.06
CA SER A 22 -4.09 6.85 10.30
C SER A 22 -3.62 5.88 11.38
N ILE A 23 -3.37 4.61 11.00
CA ILE A 23 -2.84 3.57 11.88
C ILE A 23 -1.47 3.98 12.45
N LEU A 24 -0.56 4.46 11.58
CA LEU A 24 0.80 4.85 11.98
C LEU A 24 0.80 6.08 12.90
N LYS A 25 -0.03 7.10 12.63
CA LYS A 25 -0.15 8.28 13.51
C LYS A 25 -0.53 7.90 14.93
N LYS A 26 -1.48 6.96 15.09
CA LYS A 26 -1.88 6.47 16.41
C LYS A 26 -0.78 5.65 17.08
N ALA A 27 -0.03 4.87 16.30
CA ALA A 27 1.11 4.11 16.81
C ALA A 27 2.28 5.00 17.27
N GLU A 28 2.57 6.11 16.59
CA GLU A 28 3.68 7.00 16.96
C GLU A 28 3.48 7.67 18.33
N SER A 29 2.23 7.81 18.77
CA SER A 29 1.89 8.37 20.08
C SER A 29 2.06 7.37 21.23
N HIS A 30 2.38 6.11 20.93
CA HIS A 30 2.56 5.07 21.94
C HIS A 30 3.93 5.17 22.62
N ALA A 31 4.00 4.90 23.92
CA ALA A 31 5.24 5.02 24.70
C ALA A 31 6.43 4.20 24.14
N ASN A 32 6.14 3.08 23.48
CA ASN A 32 7.13 2.17 22.88
C ASN A 32 7.30 2.37 21.36
N ALA A 33 6.86 3.48 20.77
CA ALA A 33 6.87 3.68 19.32
C ALA A 33 8.23 3.40 18.65
N ALA A 34 9.33 3.71 19.33
CA ALA A 34 10.69 3.49 18.82
C ALA A 34 11.03 2.01 18.51
N SER A 35 10.37 1.04 19.16
CA SER A 35 10.62 -0.40 18.90
C SER A 35 9.76 -0.98 17.78
N PHE A 36 8.71 -0.28 17.36
CA PHE A 36 7.74 -0.83 16.41
C PHE A 36 8.30 -1.10 15.00
N PRO A 37 9.22 -0.29 14.42
CA PRO A 37 9.74 -0.54 13.07
C PRO A 37 10.30 -1.94 12.85
N THR A 38 10.89 -2.57 13.89
CA THR A 38 11.47 -3.91 13.83
C THR A 38 10.55 -5.00 14.38
N ALA A 39 9.35 -4.64 14.86
CA ALA A 39 8.38 -5.58 15.40
C ALA A 39 7.80 -6.49 14.31
N LYS A 40 7.47 -7.74 14.69
CA LYS A 40 7.03 -8.80 13.79
C LYS A 40 5.84 -9.56 14.37
N LEU A 41 5.01 -10.12 13.49
CA LEU A 41 3.91 -10.99 13.89
C LEU A 41 4.40 -12.38 14.31
N ALA A 42 5.27 -12.98 13.49
CA ALA A 42 5.93 -14.27 13.72
C ALA A 42 7.45 -14.17 13.41
N PRO A 43 8.30 -15.09 13.92
CA PRO A 43 9.76 -15.00 13.77
C PRO A 43 10.26 -14.95 12.32
N ASP A 44 9.61 -15.70 11.43
CA ASP A 44 9.91 -15.82 10.00
C ASP A 44 9.24 -14.74 9.14
N MET A 45 8.32 -13.96 9.71
CA MET A 45 7.69 -12.84 9.03
C MET A 45 8.60 -11.61 8.99
N LEU A 46 8.33 -10.75 8.01
CA LEU A 46 8.99 -9.47 7.86
C LEU A 46 8.38 -8.43 8.82
N ASP A 47 9.21 -7.48 9.23
CA ASP A 47 8.88 -6.48 10.24
C ASP A 47 7.92 -5.39 9.75
N LEU A 48 7.47 -4.53 10.67
CA LEU A 48 6.59 -3.40 10.37
C LEU A 48 7.16 -2.51 9.26
N SER A 49 8.47 -2.22 9.30
CA SER A 49 9.15 -1.42 8.28
C SER A 49 8.93 -2.00 6.89
N PHE A 50 9.09 -3.32 6.75
CA PHE A 50 8.81 -4.00 5.50
C PHE A 50 7.34 -3.94 5.12
N GLN A 51 6.41 -4.10 6.06
CA GLN A 51 4.97 -4.02 5.76
C GLN A 51 4.59 -2.63 5.20
N VAL A 52 5.13 -1.56 5.78
CA VAL A 52 4.92 -0.18 5.30
C VAL A 52 5.56 0.01 3.93
N PHE A 53 6.82 -0.41 3.77
CA PHE A 53 7.55 -0.35 2.51
C PHE A 53 6.77 -1.06 1.40
N PHE A 54 6.31 -2.28 1.62
CA PHE A 54 5.68 -3.08 0.58
C PHE A 54 4.26 -2.60 0.25
N THR A 55 3.51 -2.11 1.25
CA THR A 55 2.20 -1.49 1.01
C THR A 55 2.34 -0.28 0.08
N THR A 56 3.26 0.62 0.39
CA THR A 56 3.53 1.84 -0.41
C THR A 56 4.18 1.52 -1.76
N ASP A 57 5.09 0.54 -1.82
CA ASP A 57 5.72 0.12 -3.06
C ASP A 57 4.72 -0.54 -4.02
N THR A 58 3.86 -1.42 -3.52
CA THR A 58 2.79 -2.02 -4.34
C THR A 58 1.79 -0.98 -4.81
N ALA A 59 1.44 -0.02 -3.95
CA ALA A 59 0.57 1.10 -4.30
C ALA A 59 1.09 1.91 -5.50
N GLN A 60 2.33 2.42 -5.46
CA GLN A 60 2.89 3.15 -6.60
C GLN A 60 3.02 2.27 -7.85
N LYS A 61 3.30 0.98 -7.65
CA LYS A 61 3.45 0.01 -8.74
C LYS A 61 2.13 -0.27 -9.46
N ILE A 62 1.01 -0.25 -8.76
CA ILE A 62 -0.34 -0.29 -9.34
C ILE A 62 -0.56 0.93 -10.24
N VAL A 63 -0.24 2.13 -9.76
CA VAL A 63 -0.37 3.36 -10.56
C VAL A 63 0.50 3.25 -11.81
N ALA A 64 1.81 3.02 -11.65
CA ALA A 64 2.78 2.88 -12.74
C ALA A 64 2.31 1.90 -13.83
N ARG A 65 1.81 0.72 -13.44
CA ARG A 65 1.34 -0.29 -14.40
C ARG A 65 0.02 0.06 -15.04
N THR A 66 -0.85 0.81 -14.38
CA THR A 66 -2.15 1.24 -14.93
C THR A 66 -2.03 2.48 -15.80
N THR A 67 -1.04 3.34 -15.56
CA THR A 67 -0.78 4.56 -16.36
C THR A 67 0.34 4.42 -17.39
N GLY A 68 1.19 3.40 -17.28
CA GLY A 68 2.27 3.12 -18.24
C GLY A 68 3.48 4.00 -17.97
N THR A 69 3.63 4.42 -16.71
CA THR A 69 4.74 5.23 -16.22
C THR A 69 5.66 4.37 -15.38
N GLU A 70 6.86 4.88 -15.08
CA GLU A 70 7.75 4.24 -14.12
C GLU A 70 7.37 4.63 -12.67
N PRO A 71 7.53 3.74 -11.69
CA PRO A 71 7.35 4.08 -10.27
C PRO A 71 8.49 4.98 -9.77
N LEU A 72 8.27 5.65 -8.64
CA LEU A 72 9.31 6.42 -7.98
C LEU A 72 10.42 5.50 -7.45
N THR A 73 11.66 5.96 -7.55
CA THR A 73 12.81 5.30 -6.91
C THR A 73 12.83 5.63 -5.43
N LEU A 74 12.15 4.82 -4.61
CA LEU A 74 12.10 4.97 -3.17
C LEU A 74 12.70 3.73 -2.51
N SER A 75 13.89 3.85 -1.91
CA SER A 75 14.61 2.70 -1.36
C SER A 75 13.90 2.11 -0.14
N ARG A 76 14.10 0.80 0.10
CA ARG A 76 13.71 0.15 1.35
C ARG A 76 14.49 0.72 2.53
N ASP A 77 15.75 1.09 2.32
CA ASP A 77 16.63 1.60 3.37
C ASP A 77 16.19 2.99 3.88
N GLU A 78 15.33 3.67 3.12
CA GLU A 78 14.69 4.94 3.47
C GLU A 78 13.30 4.74 4.10
N CYS A 79 13.02 3.55 4.65
CA CYS A 79 11.73 3.19 5.23
C CYS A 79 11.95 2.41 6.54
N THR A 80 12.49 3.09 7.55
CA THR A 80 12.91 2.47 8.84
C THR A 80 12.45 3.24 10.08
N THR A 81 11.94 4.46 9.92
CA THR A 81 11.43 5.31 11.03
C THR A 81 10.02 5.83 10.70
N PHE A 82 9.27 6.26 11.72
CA PHE A 82 7.94 6.86 11.50
C PHE A 82 7.97 8.08 10.58
N GLU A 83 8.97 8.96 10.74
CA GLU A 83 9.15 10.11 9.85
C GLU A 83 9.31 9.66 8.39
N GLN A 84 10.14 8.64 8.15
CA GLN A 84 10.34 8.06 6.83
C GLN A 84 9.09 7.36 6.30
N PHE A 85 8.33 6.68 7.16
CA PHE A 85 7.04 6.06 6.79
C PHE A 85 6.07 7.11 6.28
N HIS A 86 5.86 8.19 7.04
CA HIS A 86 4.95 9.28 6.67
C HIS A 86 5.41 9.98 5.39
N LYS A 87 6.71 10.27 5.27
CA LYS A 87 7.29 10.86 4.05
C LYS A 87 7.02 9.99 2.82
N ARG A 88 7.28 8.68 2.92
CA ARG A 88 7.06 7.72 1.83
C ARG A 88 5.58 7.64 1.45
N ILE A 89 4.68 7.57 2.43
CA ILE A 89 3.23 7.54 2.20
C ILE A 89 2.78 8.81 1.47
N ALA A 90 3.25 9.99 1.89
CA ALA A 90 2.91 11.26 1.24
C ALA A 90 3.37 11.31 -0.23
N GLN A 91 4.61 10.89 -0.51
CA GLN A 91 5.13 10.84 -1.89
C GLN A 91 4.33 9.89 -2.79
N VAL A 92 3.94 8.72 -2.26
CA VAL A 92 3.14 7.76 -3.04
C VAL A 92 1.69 8.24 -3.21
N LEU A 93 1.09 8.86 -2.19
CA LEU A 93 -0.23 9.47 -2.30
C LEU A 93 -0.28 10.53 -3.42
N GLU A 94 0.74 11.37 -3.53
CA GLU A 94 0.82 12.37 -4.61
C GLU A 94 0.77 11.73 -6.01
N VAL A 95 1.42 10.58 -6.19
CA VAL A 95 1.38 9.82 -7.46
C VAL A 95 0.00 9.20 -7.69
N VAL A 96 -0.60 8.62 -6.66
CA VAL A 96 -1.94 8.00 -6.73
C VAL A 96 -3.01 9.05 -7.07
N GLU A 97 -2.93 10.23 -6.47
CA GLU A 97 -3.91 11.31 -6.69
C GLU A 97 -3.83 11.93 -8.08
N LYS A 98 -2.67 11.86 -8.73
CA LYS A 98 -2.46 12.36 -10.10
C LYS A 98 -2.79 11.32 -11.19
N ALA A 99 -3.21 10.11 -10.81
CA ALA A 99 -3.52 9.06 -11.77
C ALA A 99 -4.72 9.46 -12.66
N ASP A 100 -4.51 9.46 -13.98
CA ASP A 100 -5.55 9.79 -14.95
C ASP A 100 -6.55 8.66 -15.10
N ARG A 101 -7.85 8.96 -14.95
CA ARG A 101 -8.91 7.95 -14.95
C ARG A 101 -9.07 7.30 -16.32
N GLU A 102 -9.09 8.09 -17.39
CA GLU A 102 -9.32 7.57 -18.75
C GLU A 102 -8.19 6.65 -19.21
N LEU A 103 -6.95 7.02 -18.89
CA LEU A 103 -5.76 6.23 -19.18
C LEU A 103 -5.79 4.89 -18.45
N VAL A 104 -6.11 4.89 -17.15
CA VAL A 104 -6.23 3.66 -16.36
C VAL A 104 -7.24 2.70 -17.00
N GLU A 105 -8.43 3.19 -17.40
CA GLU A 105 -9.43 2.36 -18.05
C GLU A 105 -8.95 1.80 -19.40
N LYS A 106 -8.34 2.64 -20.24
CA LYS A 106 -7.90 2.26 -21.58
C LYS A 106 -6.84 1.16 -21.57
N ARG A 107 -5.98 1.13 -20.55
CA ARG A 107 -4.80 0.24 -20.50
C ARG A 107 -5.08 -1.12 -19.89
N GLY A 108 -6.29 -1.40 -19.42
CA GLY A 108 -6.62 -2.64 -18.71
C GLY A 108 -6.29 -3.94 -19.45
N ALA A 109 -6.31 -3.93 -20.79
CA ALA A 109 -6.01 -5.09 -21.63
C ALA A 109 -4.53 -5.19 -22.06
N GLU A 110 -3.72 -4.15 -21.83
CA GLU A 110 -2.30 -4.16 -22.14
C GLU A 110 -1.56 -5.15 -21.24
N VAL A 111 -0.46 -5.72 -21.76
CA VAL A 111 0.38 -6.66 -21.03
C VAL A 111 1.56 -5.92 -20.42
N VAL A 112 1.83 -6.19 -19.14
CA VAL A 112 2.97 -5.68 -18.39
C VAL A 112 3.75 -6.84 -17.79
N THR A 113 5.07 -6.71 -17.76
CA THR A 113 5.95 -7.66 -17.08
C THR A 113 6.04 -7.30 -15.60
N ILE A 114 5.77 -8.27 -14.72
CA ILE A 114 5.88 -8.12 -13.27
C ILE A 114 7.02 -8.97 -12.73
N GLY A 115 7.76 -8.45 -11.76
CA GLY A 115 8.74 -9.23 -11.01
C GLY A 115 8.05 -10.06 -9.91
N LEU A 116 8.39 -11.35 -9.83
CA LEU A 116 7.91 -12.30 -8.82
C LEU A 116 9.02 -12.69 -7.82
N GLY A 117 10.04 -11.84 -7.70
CA GLY A 117 11.24 -12.07 -6.89
C GLY A 117 12.50 -12.31 -7.73
N PRO A 118 13.64 -12.64 -7.10
CA PRO A 118 14.93 -12.74 -7.77
C PRO A 118 14.90 -13.69 -8.98
N GLY A 119 15.21 -13.16 -10.16
CA GLY A 119 15.26 -13.90 -11.42
C GLY A 119 13.91 -14.40 -11.95
N LYS A 120 12.79 -14.01 -11.35
CA LYS A 120 11.46 -14.46 -11.77
C LYS A 120 10.63 -13.27 -12.25
N SER A 121 10.07 -13.41 -13.44
CA SER A 121 9.08 -12.49 -13.98
C SER A 121 7.91 -13.25 -14.59
N ALA A 122 6.77 -12.55 -14.72
CA ALA A 122 5.62 -13.04 -15.44
C ALA A 122 4.97 -11.88 -16.22
N ASP A 123 4.42 -12.19 -17.38
CA ASP A 123 3.64 -11.23 -18.16
C ASP A 123 2.16 -11.39 -17.79
N MET A 124 1.50 -10.26 -17.51
CA MET A 124 0.10 -10.23 -17.12
C MET A 124 -0.61 -9.05 -17.77
N LYS A 125 -1.89 -9.18 -18.07
CA LYS A 125 -2.70 -8.00 -18.40
C LYS A 125 -2.77 -7.08 -17.19
N VAL A 126 -2.78 -5.77 -17.41
CA VAL A 126 -2.85 -4.77 -16.34
C VAL A 126 -4.02 -5.04 -15.39
N ARG A 127 -5.22 -5.35 -15.92
CA ARG A 127 -6.39 -5.68 -15.09
C ARG A 127 -6.17 -6.94 -14.23
N ASP A 128 -5.50 -7.95 -14.79
CA ASP A 128 -5.28 -9.24 -14.13
C ASP A 128 -4.21 -9.07 -13.04
N TYR A 129 -3.22 -8.21 -13.28
CA TYR A 129 -2.25 -7.77 -12.27
C TYR A 129 -2.94 -7.06 -11.10
N VAL A 130 -3.82 -6.09 -11.37
CA VAL A 130 -4.53 -5.34 -10.31
C VAL A 130 -5.34 -6.30 -9.43
N GLN A 131 -6.17 -7.16 -10.04
CA GLN A 131 -7.07 -8.04 -9.29
C GLN A 131 -6.34 -9.21 -8.60
N GLY A 132 -5.34 -9.79 -9.27
CA GLY A 132 -4.73 -11.04 -8.87
C GLY A 132 -3.45 -10.89 -8.05
N TYR A 133 -2.84 -9.70 -8.10
CA TYR A 133 -1.57 -9.45 -7.44
C TYR A 133 -1.60 -8.14 -6.63
N GLY A 134 -1.85 -7.01 -7.28
CA GLY A 134 -1.69 -5.68 -6.69
C GLY A 134 -2.55 -5.48 -5.44
N ILE A 135 -3.87 -5.49 -5.60
CA ILE A 135 -4.81 -5.21 -4.52
C ILE A 135 -4.74 -6.26 -3.39
N PRO A 136 -4.68 -7.58 -3.67
CA PRO A 136 -4.49 -8.58 -2.61
C PRO A 136 -3.25 -8.31 -1.75
N ASN A 137 -2.11 -7.96 -2.37
CA ASN A 137 -0.89 -7.65 -1.64
C ASN A 137 -1.02 -6.36 -0.82
N VAL A 138 -1.61 -5.30 -1.36
CA VAL A 138 -1.85 -4.05 -0.62
C VAL A 138 -2.62 -4.32 0.67
N PHE A 139 -3.73 -5.06 0.60
CA PHE A 139 -4.52 -5.37 1.79
C PHE A 139 -3.83 -6.34 2.75
N PHE A 140 -3.08 -7.32 2.25
CA PHE A 140 -2.31 -8.23 3.10
C PHE A 140 -1.29 -7.46 3.94
N HIS A 141 -0.48 -6.61 3.32
CA HIS A 141 0.58 -5.86 4.01
C HIS A 141 0.00 -4.77 4.93
N LEU A 142 -1.06 -4.07 4.52
CA LEU A 142 -1.77 -3.12 5.37
C LEU A 142 -2.32 -3.79 6.63
N THR A 143 -3.01 -4.93 6.46
CA THR A 143 -3.61 -5.67 7.58
C THR A 143 -2.53 -6.26 8.48
N THR A 144 -1.40 -6.68 7.92
CA THR A 144 -0.26 -7.17 8.70
C THR A 144 0.38 -6.05 9.52
N ALA A 145 0.55 -4.85 8.96
CA ALA A 145 1.01 -3.67 9.71
C ALA A 145 0.07 -3.34 10.88
N TYR A 146 -1.25 -3.34 10.62
CA TYR A 146 -2.27 -3.19 11.65
C TYR A 146 -2.12 -4.25 12.75
N ALA A 147 -1.97 -5.53 12.38
CA ALA A 147 -1.89 -6.65 13.31
C ALA A 147 -0.62 -6.62 14.17
N ILE A 148 0.54 -6.26 13.58
CA ILE A 148 1.79 -6.06 14.32
C ILE A 148 1.59 -4.98 15.37
N LEU A 149 1.10 -3.80 14.99
CA LEU A 149 0.91 -2.69 15.93
C LEU A 149 -0.12 -3.02 17.03
N ARG A 150 -1.19 -3.74 16.67
CA ARG A 150 -2.18 -4.21 17.65
C ARG A 150 -1.56 -5.18 18.66
N LYS A 151 -0.71 -6.10 18.22
CA LYS A 151 0.03 -7.03 19.07
C LYS A 151 1.00 -6.30 20.00
N GLU A 152 1.66 -5.25 19.51
CA GLU A 152 2.60 -4.43 20.29
C GLU A 152 1.93 -3.49 21.31
N GLY A 153 0.59 -3.56 21.44
CA GLY A 153 -0.15 -2.85 22.48
C GLY A 153 -0.81 -1.55 22.03
N VAL A 154 -0.68 -1.14 20.77
CA VAL A 154 -1.39 0.04 20.25
C VAL A 154 -2.90 -0.23 20.28
N GLU A 155 -3.68 0.71 20.81
CA GLU A 155 -5.14 0.61 20.97
C GLU A 155 -5.90 0.76 19.65
N LEU A 156 -5.50 0.04 18.61
CA LEU A 156 -6.14 0.06 17.31
C LEU A 156 -7.48 -0.69 17.33
N GLY A 157 -8.49 -0.14 16.68
CA GLY A 157 -9.79 -0.75 16.43
C GLY A 157 -10.08 -0.90 14.94
N LYS A 158 -11.18 -1.56 14.58
CA LYS A 158 -11.61 -1.69 13.18
C LYS A 158 -11.80 -0.33 12.50
N GLN A 159 -12.23 0.69 13.26
CA GLN A 159 -12.42 2.05 12.74
C GLN A 159 -11.12 2.72 12.29
N ASP A 160 -9.99 2.46 12.97
CA ASP A 160 -8.68 2.98 12.54
C ASP A 160 -8.27 2.40 11.17
N TYR A 161 -8.71 1.18 10.85
CA TYR A 161 -8.49 0.54 9.55
C TYR A 161 -9.52 0.98 8.49
N ILE A 162 -10.82 0.83 8.77
CA ILE A 162 -11.88 0.96 7.77
C ILE A 162 -12.28 2.41 7.51
N GLY A 163 -11.96 3.34 8.41
CA GLY A 163 -12.41 4.73 8.35
C GLY A 163 -12.06 5.42 7.03
N ALA A 164 -10.82 5.27 6.55
CA ALA A 164 -10.42 5.83 5.25
C ALA A 164 -11.28 5.31 4.09
N PHE A 165 -11.62 4.03 4.10
CA PHE A 165 -12.43 3.42 3.04
C PHE A 165 -13.89 3.90 3.06
N MET A 166 -14.48 4.13 4.24
CA MET A 166 -15.91 4.40 4.40
C MET A 166 -16.27 5.87 4.52
N ASN A 167 -15.44 6.69 5.19
CA ASN A 167 -15.82 8.06 5.57
C ASN A 167 -16.03 8.99 4.37
N GLN A 168 -15.51 8.64 3.19
CA GLN A 168 -15.77 9.39 1.97
C GLN A 168 -17.23 9.29 1.46
N TYR A 169 -18.03 8.39 2.03
CA TYR A 169 -19.40 8.12 1.57
C TYR A 169 -20.49 8.66 2.52
N PHE A 170 -20.12 9.24 3.67
CA PHE A 170 -21.06 9.75 4.67
C PHE A 170 -20.62 11.09 5.23
#